data_AF-E4YYE1-F1
#
_entry.id   AF-E4YYE1-F1
#
_cell.length_a   1.000
_cell.length_b   1.000
_cell.length_c   1.000
_cell.angle_alpha   90.00
_cell.angle_beta   90.00
_cell.angle_gamma   90.00
#
_symmetry.space_group_name_H-M   'P 1'
#
loop_
_entity.id
_entity.type
_entity.pdbx_description
1 polymer ?
#
loop_
_entity_poly.entity_id
_entity_poly.type
_entity_poly.pdbx_seq_one_letter_code
_entity_poly.pdbx_strand_id
1 'polypeptide(L)'
;MTLPGFDNCYVVDIILNFFMARTNTAGTVRMDPNFNRQAHPEYFVDSLGRSRVAWCGKASIHHVRYCPKNEHSAELIRLYHDRRQVADEDKRDFNMQMNTFWYYRNHMKCKATVSLTEPTLKRREALGFTDYFY
;
A
#
# COMPACT_ATOMS: atom_id res chain seq x y z
N MET A 1 -17.64 1.25 2.34
CA MET A 1 -18.40 2.12 3.28
C MET A 1 -18.20 3.57 2.86
N THR A 2 -19.20 4.44 2.95
CA THR A 2 -19.03 5.88 2.67
C THR A 2 -18.18 6.53 3.76
N LEU A 3 -17.29 7.44 3.39
CA LEU A 3 -16.45 8.17 4.35
C LEU A 3 -17.26 9.33 4.97
N PRO A 4 -17.50 9.34 6.30
CA PRO A 4 -18.30 10.40 6.93
C PRO A 4 -17.69 11.78 6.71
N GLY A 5 -18.53 12.74 6.33
CA GLY A 5 -18.09 14.13 6.08
C GLY A 5 -17.45 14.38 4.71
N PHE A 6 -17.39 13.37 3.83
CA PHE A 6 -16.83 13.51 2.49
C PHE A 6 -17.78 12.95 1.42
N ASP A 7 -18.36 13.84 0.63
CA ASP A 7 -19.27 13.45 -0.47
C ASP A 7 -18.52 12.66 -1.56
N ASN A 8 -19.15 11.59 -2.04
CA ASN A 8 -18.62 10.71 -3.09
C ASN A 8 -17.25 10.09 -2.75
N CYS A 9 -16.96 9.90 -1.46
CA CYS A 9 -15.78 9.21 -0.97
C CYS A 9 -16.14 7.91 -0.25
N TYR A 10 -15.36 6.86 -0.51
CA TYR A 10 -15.59 5.52 0.01
C TYR A 10 -14.31 5.00 0.65
N VAL A 11 -14.43 4.45 1.84
CA VAL A 11 -13.36 3.69 2.49
C VAL A 11 -13.12 2.44 1.66
N VAL A 12 -11.87 2.26 1.25
CA VAL A 12 -11.38 1.14 0.44
C VAL A 12 -10.07 0.63 1.03
N ASP A 13 -9.66 -0.57 0.62
CA ASP A 13 -8.40 -1.16 1.09
C ASP A 13 -7.21 -0.84 0.18
N ILE A 14 -7.50 -0.60 -1.10
CA ILE A 14 -6.49 -0.36 -2.12
C ILE A 14 -7.02 0.66 -3.12
N ILE A 15 -6.13 1.53 -3.59
CA ILE A 15 -6.36 2.42 -4.75
C ILE A 15 -5.47 1.92 -5.86
N LEU A 16 -6.03 1.70 -7.06
CA LEU A 16 -5.23 1.28 -8.22
C LEU A 16 -4.52 2.48 -8.87
N ASN A 17 -3.31 2.25 -9.35
CA ASN A 17 -2.46 3.19 -10.09
C ASN A 17 -1.87 4.35 -9.28
N PHE A 18 -2.66 5.38 -8.99
CA PHE A 18 -2.19 6.63 -8.39
C PHE A 18 -2.99 6.96 -7.15
N PHE A 19 -2.29 7.34 -6.09
CA PHE A 19 -2.91 7.82 -4.87
C PHE A 19 -2.13 9.03 -4.34
N MET A 20 -2.81 9.87 -3.58
CA MET A 20 -2.19 10.93 -2.80
C MET A 20 -2.25 10.52 -1.34
N ALA A 21 -1.17 10.77 -0.60
CA ALA A 21 -1.09 10.45 0.81
C ALA A 21 -0.26 11.50 1.56
N ARG A 22 -0.52 11.64 2.86
CA ARG A 22 0.22 12.56 3.72
C ARG A 22 1.65 12.04 3.89
N THR A 23 2.66 12.87 3.60
CA THR A 23 4.08 12.46 3.59
C THR A 23 4.54 11.86 4.91
N ASN A 24 4.10 12.41 6.05
CA ASN A 24 4.47 11.91 7.38
C ASN A 24 3.86 10.53 7.71
N THR A 25 2.83 10.08 6.99
CA THR A 25 2.25 8.75 7.14
C THR A 25 2.79 7.83 6.06
N ALA A 26 2.68 8.25 4.79
CA ALA A 26 3.13 7.46 3.64
C ALA A 26 4.63 7.16 3.69
N GLY A 27 5.45 8.13 4.10
CA GLY A 27 6.90 7.96 4.23
C GLY A 27 7.32 7.00 5.35
N THR A 28 6.41 6.60 6.23
CA THR A 28 6.68 5.57 7.26
C THR A 28 6.42 4.15 6.76
N VAL A 29 5.72 4.02 5.63
CA VAL A 29 5.47 2.75 4.95
C VAL A 29 6.54 2.58 3.88
N ARG A 30 7.23 1.46 3.87
CA ARG A 30 8.32 1.22 2.91
C ARG A 30 7.75 0.69 1.60
N MET A 31 8.43 0.99 0.50
CA MET A 31 8.19 0.43 -0.83
C MET A 31 9.43 -0.38 -1.23
N ASP A 32 9.26 -1.36 -2.12
CA ASP A 32 10.41 -2.08 -2.71
C ASP A 32 11.35 -1.07 -3.42
N PRO A 33 12.61 -0.95 -2.96
CA PRO A 33 13.56 -0.02 -3.56
C PRO A 33 13.99 -0.42 -4.98
N ASN A 34 13.70 -1.63 -5.44
CA ASN A 34 14.20 -2.16 -6.71
C ASN A 34 13.30 -1.87 -7.92
N PHE A 35 12.27 -1.03 -7.78
CA PHE A 35 11.34 -0.65 -8.87
C PHE A 35 10.53 -1.81 -9.48
N ASN A 36 10.45 -2.96 -8.81
CA ASN A 36 9.62 -4.07 -9.23
C ASN A 36 8.14 -3.67 -9.21
N ARG A 37 7.34 -4.23 -10.13
CA ARG A 37 5.88 -4.03 -10.20
C ARG A 37 5.09 -4.77 -9.11
N GLN A 38 5.72 -5.08 -7.98
CA GLN A 38 5.14 -5.85 -6.88
C GLN A 38 4.74 -4.94 -5.70
N ALA A 39 5.39 -3.79 -5.54
CA ALA A 39 5.25 -2.95 -4.35
C ALA A 39 3.85 -2.34 -4.13
N HIS A 40 3.00 -2.24 -5.16
CA HIS A 40 1.74 -1.51 -5.03
C HIS A 40 0.76 -2.17 -4.05
N PRO A 41 0.33 -3.43 -4.23
CA PRO A 41 -0.50 -4.11 -3.23
C PRO A 41 0.22 -4.31 -1.90
N GLU A 42 1.54 -4.55 -1.91
CA GLU A 42 2.37 -4.71 -0.72
C GLU A 42 2.32 -3.47 0.17
N TYR A 43 2.48 -2.28 -0.41
CA TYR A 43 2.40 -1.00 0.29
C TYR A 43 1.09 -0.87 1.09
N PHE A 44 -0.04 -1.28 0.52
CA PHE A 44 -1.33 -1.19 1.22
C PHE A 44 -1.44 -2.18 2.38
N VAL A 45 -0.89 -3.39 2.25
CA VAL A 45 -0.77 -4.36 3.35
C VAL A 45 0.14 -3.81 4.46
N ASP A 46 1.30 -3.27 4.10
CA ASP A 46 2.25 -2.69 5.07
C ASP A 46 1.74 -1.39 5.73
N SER A 47 0.77 -0.73 5.08
CA SER A 47 0.13 0.46 5.62
C SER A 47 -0.97 0.17 6.64
N LEU A 48 -1.35 -1.10 6.85
CA LEU A 48 -2.39 -1.49 7.79
C LEU A 48 -2.10 -0.96 9.20
N GLY A 49 -3.09 -0.30 9.79
CA GLY A 49 -2.95 0.36 11.11
C GLY A 49 -2.15 1.66 11.10
N ARG A 50 -1.54 2.05 9.98
CA ARG A 50 -0.81 3.33 9.82
C ARG A 50 -1.57 4.33 8.96
N SER A 51 -2.24 3.84 7.91
CA SER A 51 -2.99 4.67 6.96
C SER A 51 -4.44 4.22 6.85
N ARG A 52 -5.35 5.19 6.68
CA ARG A 52 -6.72 4.96 6.22
C ARG A 52 -6.81 5.34 4.75
N VAL A 53 -7.45 4.52 3.95
CA VAL A 53 -7.50 4.70 2.49
C VAL A 53 -8.93 4.97 2.06
N ALA A 54 -9.09 5.95 1.17
CA ALA A 54 -10.38 6.31 0.60
C ALA A 54 -10.24 6.59 -0.89
N TRP A 55 -11.24 6.18 -1.66
CA TRP A 55 -11.41 6.55 -3.06
C TRP A 55 -12.48 7.63 -3.18
N CYS A 56 -12.19 8.70 -3.91
CA CYS A 56 -13.11 9.82 -4.14
C CYS A 56 -13.30 10.06 -5.64
N GLY A 57 -14.53 9.98 -6.14
CA GLY A 57 -14.82 9.82 -7.57
C GLY A 57 -14.65 11.03 -8.50
N LYS A 58 -14.10 12.16 -8.01
CA LYS A 58 -14.01 13.39 -8.83
C LYS A 58 -12.76 13.49 -9.70
N ALA A 59 -11.72 12.69 -9.43
CA ALA A 59 -10.45 12.76 -10.15
C ALA A 59 -10.23 11.50 -11.01
N SER A 60 -9.98 11.68 -12.30
CA SER A 60 -9.56 10.62 -13.21
C SER A 60 -8.17 10.92 -13.76
N ILE A 61 -7.28 9.94 -13.72
CA ILE A 61 -5.96 9.99 -14.32
C ILE A 61 -5.91 8.93 -15.41
N HIS A 62 -5.69 9.36 -16.64
CA HIS A 62 -5.59 8.47 -17.79
C HIS A 62 -4.15 8.23 -18.18
N HIS A 63 -3.85 6.99 -18.59
CA HIS A 63 -2.57 6.69 -19.22
C HIS A 63 -2.55 7.29 -20.63
N VAL A 64 -1.61 8.19 -20.89
CA VAL A 64 -1.17 8.47 -22.25
C VAL A 64 -0.24 7.34 -22.69
N ARG A 65 -0.61 6.62 -23.75
CA ARG A 65 0.25 5.58 -24.37
C ARG A 65 1.39 6.17 -25.22
N TYR A 66 1.49 7.50 -25.27
CA TYR A 66 2.59 8.18 -25.93
C TYR A 66 3.85 8.05 -25.06
N CYS A 67 4.72 7.12 -25.44
CA CYS A 67 6.09 7.11 -24.98
C CYS A 67 6.89 7.89 -26.03
N PRO A 68 7.43 9.08 -25.74
CA PRO A 68 8.32 9.77 -26.66
C PRO A 68 9.57 8.90 -26.86
N LYS A 69 9.55 8.06 -27.91
CA LYS A 69 10.64 7.14 -28.26
C LYS A 69 11.98 7.85 -28.52
N ASN A 70 11.94 9.19 -28.57
CA ASN A 70 13.04 10.05 -28.98
C ASN A 70 13.68 10.78 -27.78
N GLU A 71 13.10 10.69 -26.57
CA GLU A 71 13.59 11.40 -25.38
C GLU A 71 14.60 10.59 -24.56
N HIS A 72 14.68 9.27 -24.76
CA HIS A 72 15.52 8.39 -23.96
C HIS A 72 16.31 7.42 -24.83
N SER A 73 17.55 7.12 -24.42
CA SER A 73 18.39 6.16 -25.13
C SER A 73 17.79 4.74 -25.08
N ALA A 74 18.05 3.95 -26.12
CA ALA A 74 17.63 2.55 -26.15
C ALA A 74 18.18 1.75 -24.95
N GLU A 75 19.35 2.13 -24.45
CA GLU A 75 19.96 1.55 -23.24
C GLU A 75 19.12 1.85 -21.99
N LEU A 76 18.69 3.10 -21.78
CA LEU A 76 17.84 3.46 -20.64
C LEU A 76 16.49 2.73 -20.68
N ILE A 77 15.89 2.60 -21.86
CA ILE A 77 14.65 1.84 -22.05
C ILE A 77 14.88 0.36 -21.68
N ARG A 78 15.99 -0.24 -22.14
CA ARG A 78 16.36 -1.62 -21.80
C ARG A 78 16.55 -1.79 -20.30
N LEU A 79 17.33 -0.92 -19.65
CA LEU A 79 17.56 -0.95 -18.21
C LEU A 79 16.25 -0.79 -17.43
N TYR A 80 15.37 0.12 -17.86
CA TYR A 80 14.05 0.29 -17.24
C TYR A 80 13.22 -0.99 -17.33
N HIS A 81 13.18 -1.65 -18.49
CA HIS A 81 12.47 -2.90 -18.64
C HIS A 81 13.09 -4.03 -17.82
N ASP A 82 14.41 -4.16 -17.81
CA ASP A 82 15.15 -5.15 -17.03
C ASP A 82 14.86 -5.02 -15.52
N ARG A 83 14.99 -3.81 -14.96
CA ARG A 83 14.76 -3.56 -13.52
C ARG A 83 13.30 -3.70 -13.09
N ARG A 84 12.36 -3.56 -14.01
CA ARG A 84 10.92 -3.58 -13.72
C ARG A 84 10.31 -4.98 -13.86
N GLN A 85 10.97 -5.87 -14.59
CA GLN A 85 10.55 -7.25 -14.77
C GLN A 85 11.16 -8.08 -13.66
N VAL A 86 10.31 -8.79 -12.92
CA VAL A 86 10.75 -9.76 -11.91
C VAL A 86 10.78 -11.14 -12.56
N ALA A 87 11.66 -12.04 -12.10
CA ALA A 87 11.68 -13.40 -12.59
C ALA A 87 10.32 -14.07 -12.33
N ASP A 88 9.92 -15.02 -13.18
CA ASP A 88 8.57 -15.62 -13.08
C ASP A 88 8.39 -16.45 -11.81
N GLU A 89 9.46 -17.05 -11.30
CA GLU A 89 9.47 -17.72 -10.00
C GLU A 89 9.22 -16.74 -8.84
N ASP A 90 9.92 -15.60 -8.84
CA ASP A 90 9.74 -14.55 -7.84
C ASP A 90 8.32 -13.98 -7.87
N LYS A 91 7.72 -13.82 -9.07
CA LYS A 91 6.33 -13.39 -9.21
C LYS A 91 5.37 -14.38 -8.57
N ARG A 92 5.58 -15.69 -8.77
CA ARG A 92 4.69 -16.73 -8.21
C ARG A 92 4.74 -16.68 -6.69
N ASP A 93 5.94 -16.67 -6.12
CA ASP A 93 6.13 -16.71 -4.68
C ASP A 93 5.61 -15.43 -4.02
N PHE A 94 5.88 -14.27 -4.62
CA PHE A 94 5.28 -13.00 -4.21
C PHE A 94 3.76 -13.03 -4.24
N ASN A 95 3.15 -13.48 -5.35
CA ASN A 95 1.69 -13.53 -5.46
C ASN A 95 1.08 -14.48 -4.41
N MET A 96 1.73 -15.61 -4.14
CA MET A 96 1.27 -16.54 -3.11
C MET A 96 1.35 -15.92 -1.70
N GLN A 97 2.46 -15.24 -1.38
CA GLN A 97 2.63 -14.53 -0.13
C GLN A 97 1.61 -13.39 0.03
N MET A 98 1.44 -12.58 -1.02
CA MET A 98 0.50 -11.46 -1.03
C MET A 98 -0.94 -11.95 -0.85
N ASN A 99 -1.36 -13.00 -1.56
CA ASN A 99 -2.67 -13.62 -1.38
C ASN A 99 -2.88 -14.10 0.07
N THR A 100 -1.84 -14.67 0.67
CA THR A 100 -1.86 -15.12 2.06
C THR A 100 -2.04 -13.94 3.03
N PHE A 101 -1.32 -12.85 2.83
CA PHE A 101 -1.46 -11.65 3.67
C PHE A 101 -2.83 -11.01 3.55
N TRP A 102 -3.37 -10.87 2.33
CA TRP A 102 -4.72 -10.37 2.12
C TRP A 102 -5.78 -11.30 2.71
N TYR A 103 -5.58 -12.62 2.61
CA TYR A 103 -6.44 -13.59 3.29
C TYR A 103 -6.46 -13.35 4.80
N TYR A 104 -5.28 -13.25 5.43
CA TYR A 104 -5.19 -12.99 6.87
C TYR A 104 -5.79 -11.65 7.25
N ARG A 105 -5.53 -10.57 6.51
CA ARG A 105 -6.15 -9.26 6.75
C ARG A 105 -7.68 -9.35 6.81
N ASN A 106 -8.28 -10.15 5.93
CA ASN A 106 -9.75 -10.27 5.81
C ASN A 106 -10.37 -11.26 6.80
N HIS A 107 -9.62 -12.26 7.26
CA HIS A 107 -10.17 -13.38 8.05
C HIS A 107 -9.62 -13.48 9.47
N MET A 108 -8.54 -12.76 9.81
CA MET A 108 -8.07 -12.66 11.17
C MET A 108 -9.07 -11.88 12.00
N LYS A 109 -9.82 -12.59 12.84
CA LYS A 109 -10.60 -11.96 13.88
C LYS A 109 -9.62 -11.35 14.87
N CYS A 110 -9.70 -10.05 15.12
CA CYS A 110 -9.10 -9.48 16.31
C CYS A 110 -9.65 -10.27 17.50
N LYS A 111 -8.79 -10.94 18.28
CA LYS A 111 -9.23 -11.36 19.61
C LYS A 111 -9.49 -10.06 20.37
N ALA A 112 -10.74 -9.85 20.78
CA ALA A 112 -11.15 -8.69 21.53
C ALA A 112 -10.10 -8.39 22.61
N THR A 113 -9.69 -7.12 22.64
CA THR A 113 -8.88 -6.45 23.67
C THR A 113 -8.44 -7.38 24.79
N VAL A 114 -7.24 -7.95 24.66
CA VAL A 114 -6.50 -8.28 25.88
C VAL A 114 -6.30 -6.93 26.57
N SER A 115 -6.92 -6.72 27.73
CA SER A 115 -6.63 -5.56 28.56
C SER A 115 -5.14 -5.54 28.79
N LEU A 116 -4.44 -4.68 28.06
CA LEU A 116 -3.01 -4.52 28.24
C LEU A 116 -2.83 -3.99 29.65
N THR A 117 -1.94 -4.62 30.41
CA THR A 117 -1.52 -4.06 31.68
C THR A 117 -0.88 -2.68 31.42
N GLU A 118 -1.04 -1.72 32.33
CA GLU A 118 -0.45 -0.38 32.21
C GLU A 118 1.02 -0.35 31.72
N PRO A 119 1.91 -1.26 32.14
CA PRO A 119 3.29 -1.30 31.64
C PRO A 119 3.38 -1.57 30.14
N THR A 120 2.46 -2.37 29.60
CA THR A 120 2.44 -2.77 28.19
C THR A 120 1.83 -1.66 27.33
N LEU A 121 0.83 -0.94 27.85
CA LEU A 121 0.25 0.25 27.23
C LEU A 121 1.29 1.35 27.05
N LYS A 122 1.99 1.75 28.13
CA LYS A 122 3.04 2.78 28.08
C LYS A 122 4.18 2.41 27.13
N ARG A 123 4.53 1.11 27.05
CA ARG A 123 5.56 0.63 26.10
C ARG A 123 5.11 0.76 24.65
N ARG A 124 3.83 0.51 24.34
CA ARG A 124 3.28 0.66 22.98
C ARG A 124 3.17 2.12 22.56
N GLU A 125 2.73 2.99 23.45
CA GLU A 125 2.69 4.44 23.23
C GLU A 125 4.09 4.99 22.96
N ALA A 126 5.09 4.57 23.73
CA ALA A 126 6.50 4.93 23.51
C ALA A 126 7.06 4.43 22.16
N LEU A 127 6.46 3.38 21.58
CA LEU A 127 6.79 2.83 20.26
C LEU A 127 5.89 3.41 19.14
N GLY A 128 5.00 4.35 19.45
CA GLY A 128 4.14 5.02 18.47
C GLY A 128 2.93 4.20 18.02
N PHE A 129 2.60 3.10 18.70
CA PHE A 129 1.39 2.32 18.43
C PHE A 129 0.22 2.86 19.26
N THR A 130 -0.58 3.74 18.65
CA THR A 130 -1.83 4.24 19.25
C THR A 130 -3.01 3.38 18.83
N ASP A 131 -3.87 3.00 19.77
CA ASP A 131 -5.08 2.19 19.53
C ASP A 131 -6.17 3.04 18.83
N TYR A 132 -6.00 3.32 17.54
CA TYR A 132 -7.03 3.93 16.68
C TYR A 132 -7.68 2.88 15.76
N PHE A 133 -8.11 1.76 16.33
CA PHE A 133 -9.04 0.85 15.67
C PHE A 133 -10.46 1.14 16.16
N TYR A 134 -11.04 2.20 15.60
CA TYR A 134 -12.48 2.45 15.52
C TYR A 134 -12.85 2.68 14.06
#